data_AF-A0AAV5K853-F1
#
_entry.id   AF-A0AAV5K853-F1
#
_cell.length_a   1.000
_cell.length_b   1.000
_cell.length_c   1.000
_cell.angle_alpha   90.00
_cell.angle_beta   90.00
_cell.angle_gamma   90.00
#
_symmetry.space_group_name_H-M   'P 1'
#
loop_
_entity.id
_entity.type
_entity.pdbx_description
1 polymer ?
#
loop_
_entity_poly.entity_id
_entity_poly.type
_entity_poly.pdbx_seq_one_letter_code
_entity_poly.pdbx_strand_id
1 'polypeptide(L)'
;MGSRTGGIRDNISIEVCNLSSSTDGASSSKGSRAGAFLVGLDGYRSEHALKFNFDATNNMAEYEALLLGLQLALELKVMAIRVYSDLQLMVNQVNSIYEVVNLVMMKYVALVAELKCKFQKFCLSKIPRTENEQANSLSKFIFNSSLSSRSVFVEVLDEPSFMKPRMMKISTDPNTPSWTDPIVSFLRDGSMPEDK
;
A
#
# COMPACT_ATOMS: atom_id res chain seq x y z
N MET A 1 6.86 43.68 -3.25
CA MET A 1 5.57 42.98 -3.30
C MET A 1 5.85 41.50 -3.54
N GLY A 2 5.70 40.68 -2.50
CA GLY A 2 6.03 39.26 -2.53
C GLY A 2 4.95 38.46 -3.26
N SER A 3 5.36 37.74 -4.31
CA SER A 3 4.49 36.85 -5.07
C SER A 3 4.37 35.52 -4.35
N ARG A 4 3.12 35.18 -4.03
CA ARG A 4 2.65 33.95 -3.37
C ARG A 4 3.28 32.71 -4.01
N THR A 5 3.96 31.91 -3.20
CA THR A 5 4.32 30.54 -3.50
C THR A 5 3.03 29.72 -3.65
N GLY A 6 2.88 29.02 -4.78
CA GLY A 6 1.78 28.08 -5.01
C GLY A 6 1.81 26.98 -3.96
N GLY A 7 0.67 26.79 -3.28
CA GLY A 7 0.50 25.85 -2.18
C GLY A 7 0.69 24.40 -2.62
N ILE A 8 1.90 23.86 -2.40
CA ILE A 8 2.16 22.76 -1.47
C ILE A 8 0.90 21.93 -1.12
N ARG A 9 0.76 20.76 -1.76
CA ARG A 9 -0.17 19.67 -1.41
C ARG A 9 0.42 18.80 -0.29
N ASP A 10 0.97 19.40 0.76
CA ASP A 10 2.01 18.73 1.56
C ASP A 10 1.51 18.08 2.85
N ASN A 11 0.21 17.94 3.08
CA ASN A 11 -0.29 17.32 4.30
C ASN A 11 -1.37 16.29 4.02
N ILE A 12 -0.92 15.06 3.79
CA ILE A 12 -1.81 13.92 3.55
C ILE A 12 -1.59 12.89 4.64
N SER A 13 -2.70 12.48 5.25
CA SER A 13 -2.72 11.53 6.35
C SER A 13 -3.31 10.20 5.90
N ILE A 14 -2.60 9.11 6.16
CA ILE A 14 -3.14 7.76 6.02
C ILE A 14 -3.38 7.20 7.41
N GLU A 15 -4.61 6.81 7.70
CA GLU A 15 -4.96 6.08 8.91
C GLU A 15 -5.20 4.62 8.54
N VAL A 16 -4.28 3.74 8.97
CA VAL A 16 -4.35 2.30 8.73
C VAL A 16 -5.07 1.63 9.90
N CYS A 17 -5.95 0.67 9.63
CA CYS A 17 -6.72 0.00 10.66
C CYS A 17 -6.60 -1.51 10.73
N ASN A 18 -6.99 -2.01 11.90
CA ASN A 18 -7.07 -3.41 12.25
C ASN A 18 -8.19 -4.17 11.50
N LEU A 19 -7.92 -5.45 11.25
CA LEU A 19 -8.83 -6.42 10.62
C LEU A 19 -10.07 -6.74 11.49
N SER A 20 -11.21 -6.97 10.85
CA SER A 20 -12.33 -7.74 11.40
C SER A 20 -12.43 -9.11 10.69
N SER A 21 -12.59 -10.20 11.46
CA SER A 21 -12.64 -11.58 10.97
C SER A 21 -13.91 -12.27 11.45
N SER A 22 -14.59 -13.04 10.59
CA SER A 22 -15.63 -13.99 11.03
C SER A 22 -14.95 -15.21 11.63
N THR A 23 -15.25 -15.53 12.88
CA THR A 23 -15.19 -16.92 13.36
C THR A 23 -16.54 -17.22 13.95
N ASP A 24 -17.52 -17.48 13.08
CA ASP A 24 -18.75 -18.13 13.49
C ASP A 24 -18.80 -19.52 12.86
N GLY A 25 -19.06 -20.52 13.70
CA GLY A 25 -18.90 -21.92 13.36
C GLY A 25 -19.92 -22.37 12.32
N ALA A 26 -19.50 -22.49 11.06
CA ALA A 26 -20.00 -23.48 10.10
C ALA A 26 -19.14 -23.43 8.84
N SER A 27 -18.64 -24.60 8.45
CA SER A 27 -17.98 -24.95 7.19
C SER A 27 -18.25 -24.04 5.98
N SER A 28 -17.44 -23.00 5.80
CA SER A 28 -17.17 -22.42 4.48
C SER A 28 -15.67 -22.24 4.32
N SER A 29 -15.12 -22.82 3.26
CA SER A 29 -13.70 -23.10 3.08
C SER A 29 -12.84 -21.89 2.70
N LYS A 30 -13.29 -20.64 2.89
CA LYS A 30 -12.51 -19.43 2.62
C LYS A 30 -12.95 -18.29 3.54
N GLY A 31 -12.17 -18.01 4.58
CA GLY A 31 -12.39 -16.85 5.43
C GLY A 31 -12.04 -15.57 4.66
N SER A 32 -13.04 -14.83 4.18
CA SER A 32 -12.83 -13.51 3.56
C SER A 32 -12.41 -12.50 4.63
N ARG A 33 -11.12 -12.19 4.68
CA ARG A 33 -10.57 -11.13 5.55
C ARG A 33 -10.58 -9.80 4.81
N ALA A 34 -10.89 -8.71 5.51
CA ALA A 34 -10.93 -7.37 4.93
C ALA A 34 -10.11 -6.34 5.73
N GLY A 35 -9.16 -5.69 5.07
CA GLY A 35 -8.44 -4.54 5.61
C GLY A 35 -9.17 -3.23 5.31
N ALA A 36 -8.91 -2.17 6.07
CA ALA A 36 -9.43 -0.85 5.76
C ALA A 36 -8.40 0.24 6.09
N PHE A 37 -8.39 1.30 5.29
CA PHE A 37 -7.61 2.50 5.58
C PHE A 37 -8.34 3.74 5.08
N LEU A 38 -8.02 4.87 5.68
CA LEU A 38 -8.53 6.17 5.30
C LEU A 38 -7.42 7.00 4.70
N VAL A 39 -7.72 7.73 3.63
CA VAL A 39 -6.83 8.74 3.07
C VAL A 39 -7.48 10.11 3.21
N GLY A 40 -6.86 10.98 3.99
CA GLY A 40 -7.24 12.37 4.18
C GLY A 40 -6.37 13.31 3.33
N LEU A 41 -7.02 14.17 2.53
CA LEU A 41 -6.41 15.17 1.66
C LEU A 41 -7.10 16.52 1.88
N ASP A 42 -6.47 17.50 2.52
CA ASP A 42 -6.98 18.89 2.61
C ASP A 42 -8.50 19.02 2.92
N GLY A 43 -8.99 18.26 3.90
CA GLY A 43 -10.41 18.25 4.32
C GLY A 43 -11.31 17.26 3.57
N TYR A 44 -10.83 16.65 2.48
CA TYR A 44 -11.45 15.50 1.84
C TYR A 44 -10.99 14.20 2.50
N ARG A 45 -11.91 13.25 2.69
CA ARG A 45 -11.60 11.92 3.20
C ARG A 45 -12.18 10.88 2.27
N SER A 46 -11.35 9.92 1.88
CA SER A 46 -11.75 8.74 1.11
C SER A 46 -11.55 7.48 1.93
N GLU A 47 -12.54 6.60 1.84
CA GLU A 47 -12.58 5.33 2.55
C GLU A 47 -12.20 4.19 1.61
N HIS A 48 -11.20 3.41 2.02
CA HIS A 48 -10.66 2.31 1.23
C HIS A 48 -10.72 1.00 2.01
N ALA A 49 -11.00 -0.05 1.28
CA ALA A 49 -11.15 -1.41 1.77
C ALA A 49 -10.27 -2.34 0.94
N LEU A 50 -9.65 -3.30 1.61
CA LEU A 50 -8.97 -4.44 1.01
C LEU A 50 -9.80 -5.69 1.26
N LYS A 51 -9.97 -6.52 0.24
CA LYS A 51 -10.47 -7.89 0.37
C LYS A 51 -9.41 -8.86 -0.09
N PHE A 52 -9.09 -9.86 0.74
CA PHE A 52 -8.07 -10.85 0.41
C PHE A 52 -8.72 -12.15 -0.08
N ASN A 53 -8.27 -12.65 -1.24
CA ASN A 53 -8.60 -14.00 -1.73
C ASN A 53 -7.58 -15.06 -1.25
N PHE A 54 -6.72 -14.69 -0.30
CA PHE A 54 -5.73 -15.55 0.35
C PHE A 54 -5.81 -15.40 1.88
N ASP A 55 -5.20 -16.35 2.61
CA ASP A 55 -5.15 -16.32 4.07
C ASP A 55 -4.15 -15.26 4.56
N ALA A 56 -4.64 -14.05 4.85
CA ALA A 56 -3.84 -12.96 5.41
C ALA A 56 -3.97 -12.92 6.94
N THR A 57 -2.88 -12.95 7.70
CA THR A 57 -2.95 -12.65 9.16
C THR A 57 -3.31 -11.18 9.39
N ASN A 58 -3.72 -10.79 10.61
CA ASN A 58 -4.02 -9.38 10.91
C ASN A 58 -2.82 -8.47 10.60
N ASN A 59 -1.61 -8.87 11.02
CA ASN A 59 -0.39 -8.13 10.72
C ASN A 59 -0.17 -7.98 9.21
N MET A 60 -0.35 -9.04 8.43
CA MET A 60 -0.24 -8.97 6.97
C MET A 60 -1.26 -8.00 6.38
N ALA A 61 -2.52 -8.07 6.81
CA ALA A 61 -3.59 -7.20 6.32
C ALA A 61 -3.29 -5.72 6.58
N GLU A 62 -2.75 -5.38 7.74
CA GLU A 62 -2.34 -4.00 8.01
C GLU A 62 -1.17 -3.55 7.13
N TYR A 63 -0.17 -4.42 6.92
CA TYR A 63 0.94 -4.10 6.02
C TYR A 63 0.47 -3.93 4.57
N GLU A 64 -0.49 -4.72 4.11
CA GLU A 64 -1.12 -4.54 2.79
C GLU A 64 -1.87 -3.19 2.70
N ALA A 65 -2.62 -2.83 3.74
CA ALA A 65 -3.31 -1.54 3.80
C ALA A 65 -2.33 -0.37 3.79
N LEU A 66 -1.21 -0.48 4.52
CA LEU A 66 -0.14 0.50 4.47
C LEU A 66 0.46 0.63 3.07
N LEU A 67 0.80 -0.50 2.43
CA LEU A 67 1.40 -0.51 1.10
C LEU A 67 0.49 0.14 0.06
N LEU A 68 -0.79 -0.24 0.05
CA LEU A 68 -1.74 0.33 -0.89
C LEU A 68 -1.98 1.82 -0.62
N GLY A 69 -2.10 2.21 0.64
CA GLY A 69 -2.21 3.62 1.01
C GLY A 69 -1.02 4.44 0.50
N LEU A 70 0.21 3.94 0.66
CA LEU A 70 1.41 4.60 0.15
C LEU A 70 1.43 4.66 -1.38
N GLN A 71 1.01 3.60 -2.08
CA GLN A 71 0.90 3.60 -3.54
C GLN A 71 -0.08 4.67 -4.02
N LEU A 72 -1.27 4.71 -3.43
CA LEU A 72 -2.28 5.72 -3.76
C LEU A 72 -1.78 7.14 -3.51
N ALA A 73 -1.07 7.37 -2.40
CA ALA A 73 -0.46 8.68 -2.15
C ALA A 73 0.59 9.05 -3.22
N LEU A 74 1.40 8.09 -3.70
CA LEU A 74 2.33 8.37 -4.79
C LEU A 74 1.62 8.68 -6.11
N GLU A 75 0.53 7.97 -6.43
CA GLU A 75 -0.32 8.24 -7.61
C GLU A 75 -0.93 9.64 -7.57
N LEU A 76 -1.31 10.10 -6.37
CA LEU A 76 -1.81 11.45 -6.10
C LEU A 76 -0.70 12.53 -6.08
N LYS A 77 0.55 12.13 -6.36
CA LYS A 77 1.75 13.00 -6.40
C LYS A 77 2.04 13.68 -5.06
N VAL A 78 1.80 12.97 -3.97
CA VAL A 78 2.05 13.43 -2.61
C VAL A 78 3.54 13.38 -2.31
N MET A 79 4.11 14.50 -1.85
CA MET A 79 5.54 14.60 -1.54
C MET A 79 5.84 14.44 -0.05
N ALA A 80 4.89 14.79 0.82
CA ALA A 80 5.02 14.66 2.26
C ALA A 80 3.80 13.93 2.83
N ILE A 81 4.05 12.87 3.59
CA ILE A 81 3.01 11.99 4.11
C ILE A 81 3.18 11.73 5.60
N ARG A 82 2.05 11.72 6.30
CA ARG A 82 1.96 11.24 7.68
C ARG A 82 1.06 10.02 7.72
N VAL A 83 1.49 8.99 8.42
CA VAL A 83 0.77 7.73 8.55
C VAL A 83 0.55 7.46 10.03
N TYR A 84 -0.64 6.98 10.34
CA TYR A 84 -1.06 6.60 11.68
C TYR A 84 -1.52 5.15 11.68
N SER A 85 -1.10 4.40 12.70
CA SER A 85 -1.51 3.01 12.92
C SER A 85 -1.58 2.76 14.43
N ASP A 86 -2.49 1.89 14.87
CA ASP A 86 -2.55 1.40 16.23
C ASP A 86 -1.67 0.15 16.47
N LEU A 87 -1.15 -0.47 15.39
CA LEU A 87 -0.27 -1.63 15.46
C LEU A 87 1.19 -1.22 15.74
N GLN A 88 1.52 -1.21 17.04
CA GLN A 88 2.84 -0.86 17.53
C GLN A 88 3.98 -1.67 16.89
N LEU A 89 3.74 -2.95 16.59
CA LEU A 89 4.74 -3.79 15.94
C LEU A 89 5.15 -3.23 14.58
N MET A 90 4.18 -2.93 13.72
CA MET A 90 4.44 -2.35 12.39
C MET A 90 5.14 -0.99 12.52
N VAL A 91 4.61 -0.10 13.38
CA VAL A 91 5.20 1.23 13.60
C VAL A 91 6.68 1.11 13.98
N ASN A 92 7.00 0.23 14.93
CA ASN A 92 8.38 0.03 15.37
C ASN A 92 9.27 -0.62 14.32
N GLN A 93 8.76 -1.58 13.54
CA GLN A 93 9.53 -2.24 12.49
C GLN A 93 9.85 -1.30 11.32
N VAL A 94 8.85 -0.52 10.85
CA VAL A 94 9.01 0.44 9.75
C VAL A 94 9.88 1.64 10.15
N ASN A 95 9.86 2.02 11.42
CA ASN A 95 10.77 3.03 11.98
C ASN A 95 12.13 2.45 12.39
N SER A 96 12.41 1.18 12.09
CA SER A 96 13.67 0.49 12.41
C SER A 96 14.04 0.48 13.90
N ILE A 97 13.04 0.54 14.78
CA ILE A 97 13.18 0.42 16.24
C ILE A 97 13.28 -1.06 16.63
N TYR A 98 12.50 -1.93 15.97
CA TYR A 98 12.50 -3.37 16.20
C TYR A 98 13.09 -4.13 15.02
N GLU A 99 13.89 -5.14 15.32
CA GLU A 99 14.34 -6.12 14.33
C GLU A 99 13.18 -6.99 13.84
N VAL A 100 13.29 -7.41 12.59
CA VAL A 100 12.27 -8.21 11.91
C VAL A 100 12.86 -9.60 11.65
N VAL A 101 12.45 -10.57 12.46
CA VAL A 101 12.95 -11.95 12.36
C VAL A 101 12.13 -12.79 11.37
N ASN A 102 10.83 -12.48 11.26
CA ASN A 102 9.94 -13.24 10.40
C ASN A 102 10.17 -12.89 8.92
N LEU A 103 10.50 -13.90 8.09
CA LEU A 103 10.81 -13.72 6.66
C LEU A 103 9.69 -13.04 5.87
N VAL A 104 8.41 -13.30 6.19
CA VAL A 104 7.28 -12.64 5.52
C VAL A 104 7.24 -11.17 5.90
N MET A 105 7.39 -10.84 7.18
CA MET A 105 7.42 -9.45 7.64
C MET A 105 8.64 -8.69 7.10
N MET A 106 9.80 -9.35 6.95
CA MET A 106 10.97 -8.75 6.32
C MET A 106 10.67 -8.28 4.89
N LYS A 107 9.93 -9.09 4.12
CA LYS A 107 9.53 -8.71 2.76
C LYS A 107 8.61 -7.49 2.76
N TYR A 108 7.65 -7.43 3.68
CA TYR A 108 6.78 -6.25 3.82
C TYR A 108 7.55 -4.99 4.20
N VAL A 109 8.43 -5.09 5.20
CA VAL A 109 9.25 -3.94 5.62
C VAL A 109 10.15 -3.45 4.50
N ALA A 110 10.71 -4.36 3.69
CA ALA A 110 11.47 -4.00 2.49
C ALA A 110 10.61 -3.23 1.46
N LEU A 111 9.41 -3.72 1.14
CA LEU A 111 8.50 -3.01 0.24
C LEU A 111 8.09 -1.64 0.77
N VAL A 112 7.78 -1.53 2.06
CA VAL A 112 7.42 -0.25 2.68
C VAL A 112 8.62 0.70 2.63
N ALA A 113 9.85 0.22 2.86
CA ALA A 113 11.05 1.03 2.73
C ALA A 113 11.25 1.56 1.30
N GLU A 114 11.02 0.73 0.28
CA GLU A 114 11.09 1.14 -1.13
C GLU A 114 10.09 2.26 -1.45
N LEU A 115 8.84 2.16 -0.96
CA LEU A 115 7.84 3.21 -1.16
C LEU A 115 8.16 4.46 -0.34
N LYS A 116 8.60 4.29 0.91
CA LYS A 116 9.00 5.37 1.82
C LYS A 116 10.08 6.26 1.21
N CYS A 117 11.06 5.68 0.52
CA CYS A 117 12.14 6.43 -0.16
C CYS A 117 11.66 7.33 -1.30
N LYS A 118 10.42 7.18 -1.79
CA LYS A 118 9.85 8.02 -2.86
C LYS A 118 9.20 9.30 -2.33
N PHE A 119 9.00 9.42 -1.02
CA PHE A 119 8.48 10.64 -0.40
C PHE A 119 9.64 11.54 0.07
N GLN A 120 9.47 12.85 -0.05
CA GLN A 120 10.41 13.82 0.51
C GLN A 120 10.35 13.84 2.03
N LYS A 121 9.15 13.65 2.60
CA LYS A 121 8.93 13.53 4.04
C LYS A 121 7.98 12.38 4.33
N PHE A 122 8.37 11.53 5.26
CA PHE A 122 7.56 10.40 5.72
C PHE A 122 7.58 10.37 7.24
N CYS A 123 6.41 10.29 7.87
CA CYS A 123 6.28 10.09 9.31
C CYS A 123 5.26 8.99 9.57
N LEU A 124 5.66 7.93 10.27
CA LEU A 124 4.74 6.91 10.78
C LEU A 124 4.69 7.00 12.30
N SER A 125 3.50 7.17 12.86
CA SER A 125 3.29 7.34 14.30
C SER A 125 2.21 6.41 14.82
N LYS A 126 2.41 5.93 16.04
CA LYS A 126 1.39 5.16 16.74
C LYS A 126 0.28 6.11 17.21
N ILE A 127 -0.97 5.70 17.03
CA ILE A 127 -2.13 6.34 17.68
C ILE A 127 -2.84 5.34 18.62
N PRO A 128 -3.45 5.81 19.71
CA PRO A 128 -4.35 4.99 20.52
C PRO A 128 -5.48 4.41 19.67
N ARG A 129 -5.96 3.21 20.03
CA ARG A 129 -7.06 2.56 19.30
C ARG A 129 -8.35 3.38 19.30
N THR A 130 -8.58 4.18 20.36
CA THR A 130 -9.70 5.13 20.48
C THR A 130 -9.61 6.26 19.45
N GLU A 131 -8.41 6.65 19.04
CA GLU A 131 -8.21 7.66 17.98
C GLU A 131 -8.32 7.02 16.58
N ASN A 132 -8.19 5.70 16.47
CA ASN A 132 -8.35 4.92 15.23
C ASN A 132 -9.77 4.34 15.06
N GLU A 133 -10.78 4.91 15.73
CA GLU A 133 -12.14 4.37 15.77
C GLU A 133 -12.83 4.39 14.40
N GLN A 134 -12.55 5.39 13.57
CA GLN A 134 -13.20 5.55 12.28
C GLN A 134 -12.80 4.45 11.31
N ALA A 135 -11.50 4.21 11.15
CA ALA A 135 -11.01 3.16 10.28
C ALA A 135 -11.36 1.76 10.86
N ASN A 136 -11.50 1.63 12.20
CA ASN A 136 -11.95 0.39 12.84
C ASN A 136 -13.44 0.13 12.58
N SER A 137 -14.25 1.20 12.59
CA SER A 137 -15.67 1.15 12.25
C SER A 137 -15.87 0.80 10.77
N LEU A 138 -15.03 1.35 9.89
CA LEU A 138 -15.03 1.05 8.46
C LEU A 138 -14.73 -0.43 8.20
N SER A 139 -13.68 -0.99 8.84
CA SER A 139 -13.36 -2.41 8.77
C SER A 139 -14.57 -3.30 9.10
N LYS A 140 -15.26 -3.01 10.21
CA LYS A 140 -16.48 -3.74 10.63
C LYS A 140 -17.65 -3.56 9.65
N PHE A 141 -17.79 -2.38 9.08
CA PHE A 141 -18.86 -2.05 8.13
C PHE A 141 -18.71 -2.83 6.81
N ILE A 142 -17.49 -2.87 6.26
CA ILE A 142 -17.15 -3.65 5.06
C ILE A 142 -17.42 -5.13 5.30
N PHE A 143 -17.04 -5.63 6.47
CA PHE A 143 -17.25 -7.02 6.87
C PHE A 143 -18.74 -7.41 6.94
N ASN A 144 -19.60 -6.53 7.48
CA ASN A 144 -21.04 -6.79 7.57
C ASN A 144 -21.80 -6.61 6.25
N SER A 145 -21.10 -6.49 5.11
CA SER A 145 -21.68 -6.44 3.75
C SER A 145 -22.60 -5.25 3.47
N SER A 146 -22.61 -4.21 4.31
CA SER A 146 -23.50 -3.05 4.15
C SER A 146 -22.90 -1.99 3.21
N LEU A 147 -22.14 -2.39 2.19
CA LEU A 147 -21.48 -1.48 1.25
C LEU A 147 -22.46 -0.61 0.42
N SER A 148 -23.77 -0.90 0.49
CA SER A 148 -24.82 -0.24 -0.28
C SER A 148 -25.09 1.22 0.11
N SER A 149 -24.63 1.69 1.27
CA SER A 149 -25.04 3.00 1.83
C SER A 149 -23.92 4.03 1.89
N ARG A 150 -22.67 3.64 1.59
CA ARG A 150 -21.48 4.49 1.75
C ARG A 150 -20.52 4.25 0.60
N SER A 151 -20.00 5.33 -0.01
CA SER A 151 -19.00 5.23 -1.08
C SER A 151 -17.65 4.81 -0.52
N VAL A 152 -17.39 3.50 -0.52
CA VAL A 152 -16.12 2.89 -0.13
C VAL A 152 -15.46 2.27 -1.36
N PHE A 153 -14.19 2.59 -1.59
CA PHE A 153 -13.40 1.95 -2.65
C PHE A 153 -12.93 0.58 -2.15
N VAL A 154 -13.22 -0.49 -2.88
CA VAL A 154 -12.83 -1.85 -2.51
C VAL A 154 -11.82 -2.38 -3.52
N GLU A 155 -10.62 -2.70 -3.05
CA GLU A 155 -9.60 -3.38 -3.82
C GLU A 155 -9.51 -4.85 -3.38
N VAL A 156 -9.47 -5.75 -4.37
CA VAL A 156 -9.38 -7.20 -4.14
C VAL A 156 -7.96 -7.64 -4.45
N LEU A 157 -7.30 -8.28 -3.49
CA LEU A 157 -5.96 -8.83 -3.64
C LEU A 157 -6.03 -10.35 -3.72
N ASP A 158 -5.63 -10.88 -4.89
CA ASP A 158 -5.55 -12.31 -5.14
C ASP A 158 -4.34 -12.97 -4.49
N GLU A 159 -3.27 -12.19 -4.29
CA GLU A 159 -2.02 -12.64 -3.67
C GLU A 159 -1.40 -11.52 -2.82
N PRO A 160 -0.55 -11.86 -1.84
CA PRO A 160 0.19 -10.86 -1.06
C PRO A 160 1.06 -9.97 -1.93
N SER A 161 1.16 -8.68 -1.61
CA SER A 161 1.93 -7.71 -2.42
C SER A 161 3.42 -8.04 -2.53
N PHE A 162 3.98 -8.78 -1.58
CA PHE A 162 5.38 -9.24 -1.65
C PHE A 162 5.61 -10.44 -2.58
N MET A 163 4.56 -11.05 -3.12
CA MET A 163 4.66 -12.13 -4.11
C MET A 163 4.63 -11.60 -5.54
N LYS A 164 4.13 -10.37 -5.75
CA LYS A 164 4.10 -9.73 -7.06
C LYS A 164 5.53 -9.58 -7.60
N PRO A 165 5.85 -10.07 -8.82
CA PRO A 165 7.16 -9.87 -9.40
C PRO A 165 7.42 -8.37 -9.51
N ARG A 166 8.60 -7.91 -9.06
CA ARG A 166 9.06 -6.55 -9.30
C ARG A 166 9.09 -6.32 -10.80
N MET A 167 8.06 -5.71 -11.37
CA MET A 167 8.19 -5.06 -12.66
C MET A 167 9.04 -3.81 -12.41
N MET A 168 10.36 -3.98 -12.40
CA MET A 168 11.26 -2.88 -12.71
C MET A 168 10.79 -2.35 -14.06
N LYS A 169 10.07 -1.23 -14.06
CA LYS A 169 10.09 -0.36 -15.23
C LYS A 169 11.55 0.01 -15.39
N ILE A 170 12.26 -0.72 -16.25
CA ILE A 170 13.51 -0.24 -16.81
C ILE A 170 13.10 1.12 -17.39
N SER A 171 13.54 2.20 -16.76
CA SER A 171 13.52 3.50 -17.37
C SER A 171 14.51 3.41 -18.52
N THR A 172 14.06 2.85 -19.64
CA THR A 172 14.70 3.07 -20.92
C THR A 172 14.49 4.55 -21.17
N ASP A 173 15.51 5.35 -20.86
CA ASP A 173 15.63 6.65 -21.50
C ASP A 173 15.55 6.36 -23.01
N PRO A 174 14.57 6.91 -23.74
CA PRO A 174 14.39 6.63 -25.16
C PRO A 174 15.62 6.99 -26.01
N ASN A 175 16.60 7.70 -25.44
CA ASN A 175 17.85 8.06 -26.10
C ASN A 175 19.06 7.18 -25.72
N THR A 176 18.94 6.26 -24.76
CA THR A 176 20.02 5.30 -24.46
C THR A 176 19.66 3.91 -25.00
N PRO A 177 20.46 3.34 -25.92
CA PRO A 177 20.29 1.96 -26.34
C PRO A 177 20.38 1.04 -25.13
N SER A 178 19.32 0.28 -24.88
CA SER A 178 19.30 -0.75 -23.85
C SER A 178 19.91 -2.03 -24.40
N TRP A 179 20.54 -2.81 -23.53
CA TRP A 179 21.03 -4.15 -23.87
C TRP A 179 19.89 -5.08 -24.39
N THR A 180 18.63 -4.72 -24.13
CA THR A 180 17.45 -5.44 -24.64
C THR A 180 17.08 -5.12 -26.08
N ASP A 181 17.56 -4.01 -26.65
CA ASP A 181 17.16 -3.55 -27.99
C ASP A 181 17.51 -4.55 -29.12
N PRO A 182 18.67 -5.23 -29.09
CA PRO A 182 18.96 -6.31 -30.04
C PRO A 182 17.98 -7.50 -29.94
N ILE A 183 17.51 -7.80 -28.73
CA ILE A 183 16.56 -8.90 -28.49
C ILE A 183 15.17 -8.49 -28.99
N VAL A 184 14.75 -7.25 -28.74
CA VAL A 184 13.46 -6.71 -29.20
C VAL A 184 13.41 -6.62 -30.73
N SER A 185 14.47 -6.14 -31.37
CA SER A 185 14.57 -6.10 -32.84
C SER A 185 14.57 -7.49 -33.46
N PHE A 186 15.26 -8.47 -32.87
CA PHE A 186 15.17 -9.87 -33.29
C PHE A 186 13.74 -10.42 -33.20
N LEU A 187 13.04 -10.19 -32.09
CA LEU A 187 11.67 -10.65 -31.91
C LEU A 187 10.66 -9.96 -32.85
N ARG A 188 10.92 -8.71 -33.23
CA ARG A 188 10.04 -7.94 -34.11
C ARG A 188 10.26 -8.26 -35.58
N ASP A 189 11.53 -8.40 -35.98
CA ASP A 189 11.93 -8.32 -37.39
C ASP A 189 12.67 -9.59 -37.87
N GLY A 190 13.01 -10.52 -36.95
CA GLY A 190 13.80 -11.72 -37.25
C GLY A 190 15.29 -11.46 -37.47
N SER A 191 15.75 -10.22 -37.25
CA SER A 191 17.11 -9.75 -37.51
C SER A 191 18.07 -10.19 -36.42
N MET A 192 19.04 -11.04 -36.75
CA MET A 192 20.05 -11.52 -35.80
C MET A 192 21.10 -10.41 -35.54
N PRO A 193 21.51 -10.14 -34.29
CA PRO A 193 22.58 -9.19 -34.02
C PRO A 193 23.89 -9.71 -34.64
N GLU A 194 24.66 -8.80 -35.25
CA GLU A 194 25.98 -9.15 -35.79
C GLU A 194 26.91 -9.56 -34.66
N ASP A 195 27.41 -10.80 -34.72
CA ASP A 195 28.46 -11.30 -33.83
C ASP A 195 29.74 -10.48 -34.02
N LYS A 196 30.33 -10.06 -32.91
CA LYS A 196 31.60 -9.30 -32.88
C LYS A 196 32.76 -10.18 -32.45
#